data_AF-A0A954MGA8-F1
#
_entry.id   AF-A0A954MGA8-F1
#
_cell.length_a   1.000
_cell.length_b   1.000
_cell.length_c   1.000
_cell.angle_alpha   90.00
_cell.angle_beta   90.00
_cell.angle_gamma   90.00
#
_symmetry.space_group_name_H-M   'P 1'
#
loop_
_entity.id
_entity.type
_entity.pdbx_description
1 polymer ?
#
loop_
_entity_poly.entity_id
_entity_poly.type
_entity_poly.pdbx_seq_one_letter_code
_entity_poly.pdbx_strand_id
1 'polypeptide(L)'
;MAGKSNPLTARVIVNRMWQWHFGAGIVRTPNNFGILSEPPSHPELLDWLAARLMEENWSLKEMHRRMVLSGTYRRTGKVTEEEFGRDPDNRFFGRFAARRLDAEEIRDAMLSVSGSLTPVPGGAADDQLSGPKRSLYLQTARW
;
A
#
# COMPACT_ATOMS: atom_id res chain seq x y z
N MET A 1 0.11 13.46 -24.71
CA MET A 1 -1.08 12.65 -24.39
C MET A 1 -0.63 11.20 -24.23
N ALA A 2 -0.73 10.65 -23.02
CA ALA A 2 -0.21 9.32 -22.68
C ALA A 2 -1.10 8.22 -23.27
N GLY A 3 -0.75 7.72 -24.46
CA GLY A 3 -1.40 6.56 -25.07
C GLY A 3 -0.91 5.25 -24.44
N LYS A 4 -1.60 4.14 -24.74
CA LYS A 4 -1.32 2.74 -24.35
C LYS A 4 0.12 2.23 -24.61
N SER A 5 1.01 3.07 -25.14
CA SER A 5 2.37 2.75 -25.58
C SER A 5 3.46 3.05 -24.55
N ASN A 6 3.15 3.55 -23.35
CA ASN A 6 4.15 3.81 -22.32
C ASN A 6 3.97 2.90 -21.08
N PRO A 7 4.45 1.64 -21.11
CA PRO A 7 4.37 0.71 -19.98
C PRO A 7 5.17 1.20 -18.77
N LEU A 8 6.12 2.13 -18.94
CA LEU A 8 6.91 2.69 -17.85
C LEU A 8 6.03 3.40 -16.83
N THR A 9 5.07 4.21 -17.28
CA THR A 9 4.18 4.97 -16.39
C THR A 9 3.36 4.05 -15.51
N ALA A 10 2.81 2.97 -16.08
CA ALA A 10 2.05 1.98 -15.33
C ALA A 10 2.93 1.27 -14.29
N ARG A 11 4.15 0.85 -14.67
CA ARG A 11 5.12 0.25 -13.75
C ARG A 11 5.48 1.19 -12.59
N VAL A 12 5.71 2.47 -12.86
CA VAL A 12 6.02 3.48 -11.83
C VAL A 12 4.88 3.63 -10.83
N ILE A 13 3.65 3.77 -11.32
CA ILE A 13 2.46 3.93 -10.44
C ILE A 13 2.25 2.68 -9.60
N VAL A 14 2.28 1.50 -10.22
CA VAL A 14 2.16 0.22 -9.51
C VAL A 14 3.23 0.09 -8.43
N ASN A 15 4.49 0.41 -8.75
CA ASN A 15 5.58 0.31 -7.78
C ASN A 15 5.40 1.27 -6.60
N ARG A 16 4.90 2.48 -6.85
CA ARG A 16 4.61 3.45 -5.79
C ARG A 16 3.43 3.00 -4.91
N MET A 17 2.37 2.45 -5.51
CA MET A 17 1.26 1.86 -4.75
C MET A 17 1.73 0.65 -3.93
N TRP A 18 2.58 -0.20 -4.51
CA TRP A 18 3.18 -1.33 -3.83
C TRP A 18 4.03 -0.86 -2.64
N GLN A 19 4.93 0.10 -2.86
CA GLN A 19 5.73 0.69 -1.79
C GLN A 19 4.88 1.23 -0.65
N TRP A 20 3.75 1.87 -0.95
CA TRP A 20 2.83 2.37 0.07
C TRP A 20 2.26 1.26 0.96
N HIS A 21 1.87 0.13 0.36
CA HIS A 21 1.27 -0.99 1.10
C HIS A 21 2.29 -1.88 1.82
N PHE A 22 3.48 -2.05 1.22
CA PHE A 22 4.48 -3.03 1.66
C PHE A 22 5.75 -2.38 2.26
N GLY A 23 5.81 -1.05 2.34
CA GLY A 23 6.95 -0.27 2.86
C GLY A 23 8.11 -0.13 1.87
N ALA A 24 8.33 -1.12 1.01
CA ALA A 24 9.34 -1.12 -0.05
C ALA A 24 8.71 -1.41 -1.42
N GLY A 25 9.24 -0.78 -2.47
CA GLY A 25 8.84 -1.07 -3.84
C GLY A 25 9.41 -2.39 -4.36
N ILE A 26 8.78 -2.98 -5.39
CA ILE A 26 9.35 -4.08 -6.17
C ILE A 26 10.68 -3.64 -6.79
N VAL A 27 10.74 -2.39 -7.23
CA VAL A 27 11.95 -1.64 -7.57
C VAL A 27 12.23 -0.67 -6.42
N ARG A 28 13.39 -0.80 -5.76
CA ARG A 28 13.77 0.02 -4.59
C ARG A 28 14.10 1.47 -4.92
N THR A 29 14.32 1.80 -6.18
CA THR A 29 14.57 3.16 -6.68
C THR A 29 13.31 3.74 -7.34
N PRO A 30 12.27 4.15 -6.58
CA PRO A 30 10.99 4.58 -7.14
C PRO A 30 11.11 5.83 -8.04
N ASN A 31 12.13 6.67 -7.83
CA ASN A 31 12.37 7.88 -8.60
C ASN A 31 13.21 7.66 -9.87
N ASN A 32 13.75 6.45 -10.08
CA ASN A 32 14.58 6.14 -11.23
C ASN A 32 14.16 4.78 -11.79
N PHE A 33 13.41 4.80 -12.90
CA PHE A 33 12.99 3.61 -13.67
C PHE A 33 13.78 3.46 -14.98
N GLY A 34 14.98 4.05 -15.06
CA GLY A 34 15.86 4.01 -16.23
C GLY A 34 16.95 2.93 -16.15
N ILE A 35 17.96 3.05 -17.00
CA ILE A 35 19.12 2.14 -17.10
C ILE A 35 19.91 2.05 -15.78
N LEU A 36 19.80 3.07 -14.92
CA LEU A 36 20.46 3.16 -13.61
C LEU A 36 19.56 2.69 -12.45
N SER A 37 18.40 2.09 -12.74
CA SER A 37 17.51 1.56 -11.71
C SER A 37 18.01 0.21 -11.18
N GLU A 38 17.77 -0.06 -9.90
CA GLU A 38 17.97 -1.43 -9.41
C GLU A 38 17.02 -2.39 -10.14
N PRO A 39 17.48 -3.61 -10.49
CA PRO A 39 16.60 -4.58 -11.11
C PRO A 39 15.42 -4.90 -10.17
N PRO A 40 14.19 -5.03 -10.72
CA PRO A 40 13.03 -5.40 -9.92
C PRO A 40 13.27 -6.73 -9.21
N SER A 41 12.85 -6.83 -7.94
CA SER A 41 12.85 -8.11 -7.22
C SER A 41 11.96 -9.16 -7.91
N HIS A 42 10.84 -8.71 -8.49
CA HIS A 42 9.86 -9.56 -9.17
C HIS A 42 9.40 -8.88 -10.48
N PRO A 43 10.19 -9.02 -11.57
CA PRO A 43 9.91 -8.33 -12.83
C PRO A 43 8.57 -8.77 -13.45
N GLU A 44 8.27 -10.07 -13.43
CA GLU A 44 7.02 -10.61 -13.98
C GLU A 44 5.78 -10.11 -13.22
N LEU A 45 5.89 -10.00 -11.89
CA LEU A 45 4.81 -9.45 -11.04
C LEU A 45 4.56 -7.97 -11.36
N LEU A 46 5.63 -7.18 -11.49
CA LEU A 46 5.53 -5.77 -11.84
C LEU A 46 4.86 -5.59 -13.21
N ASP A 47 5.22 -6.42 -14.18
CA ASP A 47 4.67 -6.38 -15.53
C ASP A 47 3.20 -6.79 -15.55
N TRP A 48 2.85 -7.84 -14.81
CA TRP A 48 1.47 -8.28 -14.66
C TRP A 48 0.59 -7.23 -14.01
N LEU A 49 1.05 -6.60 -12.92
CA LEU A 49 0.31 -5.53 -12.24
C LEU A 49 0.17 -4.29 -13.14
N ALA A 50 1.22 -3.92 -13.87
CA ALA A 50 1.20 -2.79 -14.79
C ALA A 50 0.23 -3.03 -15.96
N ALA A 51 0.24 -4.23 -16.55
CA ALA A 51 -0.73 -4.64 -17.57
C ALA A 51 -2.16 -4.57 -17.02
N ARG A 52 -2.40 -5.11 -15.81
CA ARG A 52 -3.73 -5.06 -15.19
C ARG A 52 -4.22 -3.65 -14.93
N LEU A 53 -3.35 -2.74 -14.49
CA LEU A 53 -3.73 -1.34 -14.30
C LEU A 53 -4.25 -0.73 -15.61
N MET A 54 -3.59 -1.00 -16.73
CA MET A 54 -3.99 -0.49 -18.04
C MET A 54 -5.27 -1.14 -18.55
N GLU A 55 -5.44 -2.45 -18.36
CA GLU A 55 -6.65 -3.19 -18.72
C GLU A 55 -7.88 -2.73 -17.93
N GLU A 56 -7.68 -2.34 -16.68
CA GLU A 56 -8.74 -1.89 -15.75
C GLU A 56 -8.96 -0.37 -15.81
N ASN A 57 -8.66 0.25 -16.96
CA ASN A 57 -8.82 1.68 -17.21
C ASN A 57 -8.19 2.57 -16.11
N TRP A 58 -7.01 2.20 -15.62
CA TRP A 58 -6.26 2.94 -14.61
C TRP A 58 -6.99 3.08 -13.26
N SER A 59 -7.87 2.13 -12.92
CA SER A 59 -8.58 2.11 -11.65
C SER A 59 -7.64 1.83 -10.46
N LEU A 60 -7.22 2.91 -9.78
CA LEU A 60 -6.38 2.80 -8.58
C LEU A 60 -7.10 2.06 -7.45
N LYS A 61 -8.42 2.21 -7.34
CA LYS A 61 -9.23 1.52 -6.34
C LYS A 61 -9.15 0.01 -6.50
N GLU A 62 -9.25 -0.49 -7.73
CA GLU A 62 -9.17 -1.93 -8.00
C GLU A 62 -7.75 -2.45 -7.78
N MET A 63 -6.74 -1.68 -8.17
CA MET A 63 -5.35 -2.03 -7.91
C MET A 63 -5.02 -2.09 -6.41
N HIS A 64 -5.52 -1.13 -5.61
CA HIS A 64 -5.42 -1.19 -4.15
C HIS A 64 -6.10 -2.45 -3.59
N ARG A 65 -7.34 -2.72 -4.02
CA ARG A 65 -8.09 -3.93 -3.61
C ARG A 65 -7.28 -5.20 -3.90
N ARG A 66 -6.69 -5.30 -5.09
CA ARG A 66 -5.87 -6.44 -5.52
C ARG A 66 -4.64 -6.64 -4.64
N MET A 67 -3.95 -5.55 -4.29
CA MET A 67 -2.79 -5.59 -3.40
C MET A 67 -3.18 -6.04 -1.98
N VAL A 68 -4.21 -5.44 -1.38
CA VAL A 68 -4.60 -5.74 0.02
C VAL A 68 -5.24 -7.13 0.18
N LEU A 69 -5.82 -7.69 -0.89
CA LEU A 69 -6.35 -9.05 -0.89
C LEU A 69 -5.31 -10.13 -1.24
N SER A 70 -4.09 -9.73 -1.63
CA SER A 70 -3.03 -10.66 -2.00
C SER A 70 -2.60 -11.56 -0.84
N GLY A 71 -1.98 -12.70 -1.18
CA GLY A 71 -1.31 -13.55 -0.18
C GLY A 71 -0.15 -12.82 0.49
N THR A 72 0.57 -11.97 -0.27
CA THR A 72 1.70 -11.16 0.23
C THR A 72 1.27 -10.22 1.33
N TYR A 73 0.13 -9.51 1.16
CA TYR A 73 -0.38 -8.58 2.18
C TYR A 73 -0.84 -9.28 3.45
N ARG A 74 -1.33 -10.53 3.32
CA ARG A 74 -1.82 -11.34 4.43
C ARG A 74 -0.74 -12.17 5.14
N ARG A 75 0.53 -12.05 4.74
CA ARG A 75 1.62 -12.78 5.40
C ARG A 75 1.79 -12.30 6.84
N THR A 76 2.25 -13.22 7.69
CA THR A 76 2.67 -12.86 9.05
C THR A 76 3.93 -12.00 9.00
N GLY A 77 4.08 -11.09 9.98
CA GLY A 77 5.33 -10.40 10.22
C GLY A 77 6.31 -11.19 11.10
N LYS A 78 5.85 -12.28 11.74
CA LYS A 78 6.70 -13.17 12.54
C LYS A 78 7.67 -13.90 11.61
N VAL A 79 8.95 -13.88 11.95
CA VAL A 79 10.02 -14.48 11.16
C VAL A 79 10.94 -15.27 12.09
N THR A 80 11.36 -16.45 11.64
CA THR A 80 12.39 -17.24 12.32
C THR A 80 13.78 -16.67 12.04
N GLU A 81 14.77 -16.99 12.87
CA GLU A 81 16.15 -16.54 12.67
C GLU A 81 16.74 -17.04 11.34
N GLU A 82 16.38 -18.26 10.93
CA GLU A 82 16.77 -18.84 9.64
C GLU A 82 16.18 -18.08 8.45
N GLU A 83 14.88 -17.76 8.49
CA GLU A 83 14.22 -16.97 7.45
C GLU A 83 14.78 -15.55 7.38
N PHE A 84 15.08 -14.94 8.53
CA PHE A 84 15.71 -13.63 8.59
C PHE A 84 17.12 -13.66 8.01
N GLY A 85 17.91 -14.70 8.30
CA GLY A 85 19.25 -14.87 7.74
C GLY A 85 19.27 -15.04 6.22
N ARG A 86 18.22 -15.62 5.63
CA ARG A 86 18.08 -15.78 4.17
C ARG A 86 17.73 -14.47 3.44
N ASP A 87 16.87 -13.65 4.03
CA ASP A 87 16.45 -12.37 3.44
C ASP A 87 16.27 -11.29 4.53
N PRO A 88 17.38 -10.72 5.04
CA PRO A 88 17.36 -9.74 6.12
C PRO A 88 16.54 -8.49 5.74
N ASP A 89 16.65 -8.05 4.49
CA ASP A 89 15.97 -6.84 4.01
C ASP A 89 14.53 -7.07 3.53
N ASN A 90 14.02 -8.30 3.61
CA ASN A 90 12.71 -8.68 3.07
C ASN A 90 12.55 -8.30 1.58
N ARG A 91 13.61 -8.40 0.77
CA ARG A 91 13.61 -8.07 -0.66
C ARG A 91 12.59 -8.90 -1.43
N PHE A 92 12.27 -10.10 -0.96
CA PHE A 92 11.35 -11.02 -1.60
C PHE A 92 9.92 -10.98 -1.03
N PHE A 93 9.62 -10.03 -0.13
CA PHE A 93 8.31 -9.91 0.53
C PHE A 93 7.84 -11.22 1.19
N GLY A 94 8.79 -11.97 1.77
CA GLY A 94 8.54 -13.24 2.45
C GLY A 94 7.75 -13.08 3.75
N ARG A 95 7.76 -11.89 4.33
CA ARG A 95 7.01 -11.50 5.53
C ARG A 95 6.35 -10.14 5.36
N PHE A 96 5.32 -9.85 6.16
CA PHE A 96 4.77 -8.49 6.22
C PHE A 96 5.73 -7.59 7.02
N ALA A 97 6.14 -6.47 6.42
CA ALA A 97 7.05 -5.53 7.07
C ALA A 97 6.27 -4.72 8.12
N ALA A 98 6.79 -4.67 9.34
CA ALA A 98 6.22 -3.78 10.36
C ALA A 98 6.39 -2.33 9.92
N ARG A 99 5.32 -1.55 10.02
CA ARG A 99 5.33 -0.11 9.74
C ARG A 99 4.79 0.66 10.92
N ARG A 100 5.20 1.91 11.03
CA ARG A 100 4.59 2.85 11.95
C ARG A 100 3.16 3.13 11.48
N LEU A 101 2.25 3.20 12.44
CA LEU A 101 0.88 3.63 12.21
C LEU A 101 0.79 5.14 12.42
N ASP A 102 0.01 5.79 11.58
CA ASP A 102 -0.33 7.21 11.74
C ASP A 102 -1.31 7.40 12.92
N ALA A 103 -1.45 8.63 13.41
CA ALA A 103 -2.30 8.92 14.56
C ALA A 103 -3.77 8.53 14.30
N GLU A 104 -4.23 8.78 13.07
CA GLU A 104 -5.54 8.42 12.56
C GLU A 104 -5.77 6.90 12.57
N GLU A 105 -4.76 6.13 12.18
CA GLU A 105 -4.83 4.67 12.15
C GLU A 105 -4.87 4.08 13.57
N ILE A 106 -4.07 4.64 14.49
CA ILE A 106 -4.07 4.25 15.90
C ILE A 106 -5.44 4.51 16.52
N ARG A 107 -6.00 5.72 16.32
CA ARG A 107 -7.32 6.08 16.83
C ARG A 107 -8.42 5.17 16.27
N ASP A 108 -8.44 4.95 14.97
CA ASP A 108 -9.44 4.09 14.32
C ASP A 108 -9.31 2.63 14.79
N ALA A 109 -8.09 2.15 15.03
CA ALA A 109 -7.86 0.83 15.61
C ALA A 109 -8.41 0.75 17.04
N MET A 110 -8.16 1.75 17.89
CA MET A 110 -8.70 1.80 19.25
C MET A 110 -10.23 1.78 19.27
N LEU A 111 -10.87 2.61 18.43
CA LEU A 111 -12.33 2.64 18.29
C LEU A 111 -12.88 1.30 17.77
N SER A 112 -12.17 0.66 16.84
CA SER A 112 -12.56 -0.64 16.30
C SER A 112 -12.50 -1.73 17.37
N VAL A 113 -11.44 -1.76 18.19
CA VAL A 113 -11.25 -2.76 19.25
C VAL A 113 -12.21 -2.53 20.41
N SER A 114 -12.54 -1.27 20.74
CA SER A 114 -13.53 -0.95 21.79
C SER A 114 -14.97 -1.18 21.36
N GLY A 115 -15.23 -1.48 20.08
CA GLY A 115 -16.57 -1.59 19.51
C GLY A 115 -17.31 -0.26 19.38
N SER A 116 -16.62 0.86 19.58
CA SER A 116 -17.22 2.20 19.51
C SER A 116 -17.18 2.79 18.10
N LEU A 117 -16.49 2.15 17.14
CA LEU A 117 -16.38 2.64 15.77
C LEU A 117 -17.72 2.50 15.02
N THR A 118 -18.22 3.60 14.47
CA THR A 118 -19.34 3.59 13.51
C THR A 118 -18.86 3.07 12.15
N PRO A 119 -19.37 1.93 11.64
CA PRO A 119 -18.87 1.33 10.41
C PRO A 119 -19.45 1.94 9.13
N VAL A 120 -20.29 2.98 9.24
CA VAL A 120 -20.96 3.63 8.11
C VAL A 120 -19.92 4.35 7.24
N PRO A 121 -19.75 3.97 5.96
CA PRO A 121 -18.88 4.69 5.04
C PRO A 121 -19.58 5.96 4.53
N GLY A 122 -18.79 7.02 4.31
CA GLY A 122 -19.26 8.32 3.85
C GLY A 122 -19.91 9.17 4.96
N GLY A 123 -20.47 10.31 4.55
CA GLY A 123 -21.13 11.27 5.44
C GLY A 123 -20.37 12.59 5.57
N ALA A 124 -21.01 13.56 6.24
CA ALA A 124 -20.41 14.85 6.52
C ALA A 124 -19.28 14.71 7.56
N ALA A 125 -18.21 15.46 7.32
CA ALA A 125 -17.14 15.60 8.29
C ALA A 125 -17.63 16.36 9.53
N ASP A 126 -17.10 16.02 10.70
CA ASP A 126 -17.36 16.73 11.95
C ASP A 126 -16.04 17.03 12.69
N ASP A 127 -16.10 17.87 13.72
CA ASP A 127 -14.97 18.29 14.55
C ASP A 127 -14.84 17.47 15.85
N GLN A 128 -15.63 16.41 16.00
CA GLN A 128 -15.70 15.63 17.24
C GLN A 128 -14.58 14.59 17.31
N LEU A 129 -13.41 15.00 17.82
CA LEU A 129 -12.25 14.11 17.98
C LEU A 129 -12.55 12.85 18.81
N SER A 130 -13.37 12.95 19.86
CA SER A 130 -13.80 11.82 20.69
C SER A 130 -14.99 11.05 20.11
N GLY A 131 -15.48 11.44 18.94
CA GLY A 131 -16.63 10.82 18.30
C GLY A 131 -16.35 9.41 17.76
N PRO A 132 -17.39 8.61 17.51
CA PRO A 132 -17.25 7.23 17.04
C PRO A 132 -16.89 7.11 15.55
N LYS A 133 -16.77 8.21 14.82
CA LYS A 133 -16.46 8.21 13.38
C LYS A 133 -14.98 7.93 13.13
N ARG A 134 -14.69 7.35 11.96
CA ARG A 134 -13.32 7.19 11.44
C ARG A 134 -12.64 8.54 11.31
N SER A 135 -11.34 8.56 11.54
CA SER A 135 -10.51 9.76 11.51
C SER A 135 -10.51 10.46 10.15
N LEU A 136 -10.78 9.72 9.07
CA LEU A 136 -10.98 10.27 7.71
C LEU A 136 -12.12 11.32 7.64
N TYR A 137 -13.12 11.24 8.51
CA TYR A 137 -14.25 12.17 8.55
C TYR A 137 -14.09 13.25 9.61
N LEU A 138 -12.91 13.40 10.22
CA LEU A 138 -12.63 14.49 11.13
C LEU A 138 -12.17 15.72 10.34
N GLN A 139 -12.78 16.87 10.61
CA GLN A 139 -12.29 18.15 10.13
C GLN A 139 -10.94 18.43 10.78
N THR A 140 -9.89 18.42 9.96
CA THR A 140 -8.57 18.86 10.39
C THR A 140 -8.37 20.30 9.96
N ALA A 141 -8.25 21.23 10.92
CA ALA A 141 -7.73 22.55 10.62
C ALA A 141 -6.24 22.41 10.28
N ARG A 142 -5.91 22.44 8.99
CA ARG A 142 -4.52 22.57 8.54
C ARG A 142 -4.23 24.07 8.42
N TRP A 143 -3.41 24.57 9.34
CA TRP A 143 -2.90 25.94 9.36
C TRP A 143 -1.70 26.07 8.42
#